data_AF-D5XCE7-F1
#
_entry.id   AF-D5XCE7-F1
#
_cell.length_a   1.000
_cell.length_b   1.000
_cell.length_c   1.000
_cell.angle_alpha   90.00
_cell.angle_beta   90.00
_cell.angle_gamma   90.00
#
_symmetry.space_group_name_H-M   'P 1'
#
loop_
_entity.id
_entity.type
_entity.pdbx_description
1 polymer ?
#
loop_
_entity_poly.entity_id
_entity_poly.type
_entity_poly.pdbx_seq_one_letter_code
_entity_poly.pdbx_strand_id
1 'polypeptide(L)'
;MNISRALILALLAGINTVLVISGLWFTSVSITQQNKMPVFGVEIPAYLLGFMVVYVGIRSYMKLFRLYKKLKNPELRFSWQNFKGGN
;
A
#
# COMPACT_ATOMS: atom_id res chain seq x y z
N MET A 1 -1.30 -9.35 -21.76
CA MET A 1 -1.22 -8.17 -20.88
C MET A 1 -0.20 -7.22 -21.50
N ASN A 2 -0.58 -5.96 -21.79
CA ASN A 2 0.35 -5.01 -22.43
C ASN A 2 1.57 -4.77 -21.52
N ILE A 3 2.78 -4.79 -22.09
CA ILE A 3 4.06 -4.67 -21.36
C ILE A 3 4.08 -3.45 -20.43
N SER A 4 3.54 -2.31 -20.89
CA SER A 4 3.41 -1.09 -20.09
C SER A 4 2.60 -1.26 -18.80
N ARG A 5 1.51 -2.04 -18.83
CA ARG A 5 0.66 -2.29 -17.66
C ARG A 5 1.34 -3.19 -16.65
N ALA A 6 2.09 -4.19 -17.13
CA ALA A 6 2.87 -5.08 -16.28
C ALA A 6 3.98 -4.31 -15.53
N LEU A 7 4.65 -3.40 -16.24
CA LEU A 7 5.74 -2.59 -15.69
C LEU A 7 5.24 -1.62 -14.61
N ILE A 8 4.11 -0.96 -14.84
CA ILE A 8 3.48 -0.09 -13.84
C ILE A 8 3.08 -0.88 -12.59
N LEU A 9 2.48 -2.06 -12.74
CA LEU A 9 2.10 -2.90 -11.59
C LEU A 9 3.31 -3.39 -10.81
N ALA A 10 4.39 -3.79 -11.50
CA ALA A 10 5.63 -4.20 -10.86
C ALA A 10 6.26 -3.05 -10.07
N LEU A 11 6.27 -1.84 -10.63
CA LEU A 11 6.79 -0.65 -9.97
C LEU A 11 5.95 -0.28 -8.74
N LEU A 12 4.63 -0.33 -8.85
CA LEU A 12 3.73 -0.09 -7.72
C LEU A 12 3.90 -1.14 -6.60
N ALA A 13 4.07 -2.41 -6.96
CA ALA A 13 4.37 -3.48 -6.02
C ALA A 13 5.74 -3.30 -5.35
N GLY A 14 6.75 -2.85 -6.10
CA GLY A 14 8.08 -2.53 -5.58
C GLY A 14 8.05 -1.42 -4.54
N ILE A 15 7.44 -0.28 -4.87
CA ILE A 15 7.28 0.85 -3.94
C ILE A 15 6.53 0.41 -2.68
N ASN A 16 5.45 -0.35 -2.83
CA ASN A 16 4.68 -0.82 -1.69
C ASN A 16 5.48 -1.78 -0.80
N THR A 17 6.32 -2.63 -1.40
CA THR A 17 7.23 -3.50 -0.64
C THR A 17 8.24 -2.69 0.17
N VAL A 18 8.85 -1.67 -0.42
CA VAL A 18 9.78 -0.76 0.29
C VAL A 18 9.07 -0.07 1.45
N LEU A 19 7.82 0.34 1.27
CA LEU A 19 7.01 0.99 2.30
C LEU A 19 6.70 0.04 3.47
N VAL A 20 6.37 -1.23 3.18
CA VAL A 20 6.17 -2.24 4.23
C VAL A 20 7.46 -2.56 4.98
N ILE A 21 8.57 -2.75 4.26
CA ILE A 21 9.88 -3.06 4.88
C ILE A 21 10.35 -1.90 5.76
N SER A 22 10.26 -0.67 5.27
CA SER A 22 10.62 0.52 6.06
C SER A 22 9.71 0.69 7.28
N GLY A 23 8.41 0.45 7.15
CA GLY A 23 7.48 0.44 8.28
C GLY A 23 7.83 -0.63 9.33
N LEU A 24 8.14 -1.85 8.90
CA LEU A 24 8.55 -2.94 9.79
C LEU A 24 9.87 -2.61 10.51
N TRP A 25 10.86 -2.11 9.77
CA TRP A 25 12.13 -1.67 10.32
C TRP A 25 11.93 -0.57 11.38
N PHE A 26 11.19 0.48 11.04
CA PHE A 26 10.88 1.59 11.94
C PHE A 26 10.15 1.11 13.19
N THR A 27 9.19 0.19 13.05
CA THR A 27 8.45 -0.40 14.17
C THR A 27 9.40 -1.16 15.09
N SER A 28 10.23 -2.05 14.55
CA SER A 28 11.20 -2.84 15.32
C SER A 28 12.20 -1.96 16.07
N VAL A 29 12.78 -0.96 15.40
CA VAL A 29 13.72 -0.01 16.02
C VAL A 29 13.03 0.81 17.12
N SER A 30 11.79 1.23 16.89
CA SER A 30 11.04 2.01 17.88
C SER A 30 10.67 1.19 19.11
N ILE A 31 10.42 -0.12 18.96
CA ILE A 31 10.16 -1.03 20.07
C ILE A 31 11.43 -1.22 20.91
N THR A 32 12.58 -1.48 20.28
CA THR A 32 13.83 -1.74 21.00
C THR A 32 14.36 -0.51 21.74
N GLN A 33 14.17 0.68 21.16
CA GLN A 33 14.63 1.94 21.75
C GLN A 33 13.57 2.60 22.67
N GLN A 34 12.37 2.03 22.77
CA GLN A 34 11.23 2.63 23.50
C GLN A 34 10.95 4.08 23.10
N ASN A 35 11.15 4.40 21.81
CA ASN A 35 11.01 5.75 21.29
C ASN A 35 9.57 6.26 21.44
N LYS A 36 9.43 7.50 21.89
CA LYS A 36 8.16 8.21 21.94
C LYS A 36 8.18 9.37 20.96
N MET A 37 7.03 9.63 20.35
CA MET A 37 6.84 10.74 19.42
C MET A 37 5.71 11.63 19.93
N PRO A 38 5.91 12.96 19.99
CA PRO A 38 4.83 13.88 20.33
C PRO A 38 3.85 13.96 19.17
N VAL A 39 2.61 13.56 19.40
CA VAL A 39 1.50 13.63 18.43
C VAL A 39 0.38 14.42 19.09
N PHE A 40 0.03 15.57 18.51
CA PHE A 40 -0.94 16.53 19.09
C PHE A 40 -0.65 16.91 20.56
N GLY A 41 0.63 17.00 20.92
CA GLY A 41 1.07 17.36 22.28
C GLY A 41 1.05 16.21 23.29
N VAL A 42 0.68 14.99 22.88
CA VAL A 42 0.75 13.79 23.72
C VAL A 42 1.91 12.91 23.25
N GLU A 43 2.73 12.43 24.18
CA GLU A 43 3.77 11.45 23.86
C GLU A 43 3.15 10.08 23.62
N ILE A 44 3.25 9.60 22.39
CA ILE A 44 2.74 8.30 21.97
C ILE A 44 3.93 7.41 21.60
N PRO A 45 3.91 6.11 21.92
CA PRO A 45 4.96 5.21 21.46
C PRO A 45 5.08 5.20 19.93
N ALA A 46 6.28 5.46 19.42
CA ALA A 46 6.52 5.65 17.99
C ALA A 46 6.21 4.38 17.16
N TYR A 47 6.31 3.20 17.77
CA TYR A 47 5.97 1.94 17.11
C TYR A 47 4.51 1.86 16.63
N LEU A 48 3.58 2.61 17.25
CA LEU A 48 2.17 2.64 16.81
C LEU A 48 2.02 3.28 15.42
N LEU A 49 2.83 4.31 15.13
CA LEU A 49 2.88 4.91 13.80
C LEU A 49 3.48 3.94 12.79
N GLY A 50 4.53 3.21 13.19
CA GLY A 50 5.11 2.14 12.38
C GLY A 50 4.08 1.06 12.02
N PHE A 51 3.31 0.58 12.98
CA PHE A 51 2.23 -0.38 12.74
C PHE A 51 1.17 0.16 11.77
N MET A 52 0.79 1.43 11.89
CA MET A 52 -0.13 2.05 10.93
C MET A 52 0.42 2.03 9.50
N VAL A 53 1.70 2.37 9.31
CA VAL A 53 2.37 2.34 8.00
C VAL A 53 2.39 0.92 7.44
N VAL A 54 2.77 -0.07 8.25
CA VAL A 54 2.77 -1.49 7.86
C VAL A 54 1.38 -1.96 7.46
N TYR A 55 0.36 -1.64 8.26
CA TYR A 55 -1.03 -1.99 7.96
C TYR A 55 -1.49 -1.40 6.63
N VAL A 56 -1.22 -0.11 6.37
CA VAL A 56 -1.56 0.56 5.11
C VAL A 56 -0.83 -0.10 3.94
N GLY A 57 0.45 -0.43 4.10
CA GLY A 57 1.24 -1.13 3.08
C GLY A 57 0.67 -2.51 2.75
N ILE A 58 0.35 -3.33 3.75
CA ILE A 58 -0.27 -4.65 3.54
C ILE A 58 -1.64 -4.52 2.86
N ARG A 59 -2.48 -3.59 3.33
CA ARG A 59 -3.79 -3.32 2.72
C ARG A 59 -3.67 -2.90 1.27
N SER A 60 -2.69 -2.08 0.95
CA SER A 60 -2.42 -1.62 -0.41
C SER A 60 -1.93 -2.76 -1.30
N TYR A 61 -1.09 -3.65 -0.76
CA TYR A 61 -0.66 -4.87 -1.44
C TYR A 61 -1.84 -5.77 -1.83
N MET A 62 -2.79 -5.98 -0.91
CA MET A 62 -4.01 -6.75 -1.19
C MET A 62 -4.85 -6.13 -2.31
N LYS A 63 -4.98 -4.80 -2.34
CA LYS A 63 -5.70 -4.10 -3.43
C LYS A 63 -4.98 -4.27 -4.77
N LEU A 64 -3.65 -4.16 -4.77
CA LEU A 64 -2.79 -4.41 -5.94
C LEU A 64 -2.95 -5.84 -6.46
N PHE A 65 -2.98 -6.84 -5.58
CA PHE A 65 -3.20 -8.23 -5.95
C PHE A 65 -4.58 -8.45 -6.59
N ARG A 66 -5.64 -7.85 -6.03
CA ARG A 66 -6.98 -7.86 -6.63
C ARG A 66 -7.01 -7.20 -8.00
N LEU A 67 -6.31 -6.07 -8.16
CA LEU A 67 -6.19 -5.36 -9.44
C LEU A 67 -5.46 -6.22 -10.48
N TYR A 68 -4.35 -6.85 -10.11
CA TYR A 68 -3.62 -7.79 -10.94
C TYR A 68 -4.53 -8.95 -11.41
N LYS A 69 -5.29 -9.55 -10.49
CA LYS A 69 -6.23 -10.63 -10.82
C LYS A 69 -7.31 -10.18 -11.81
N LYS A 70 -7.84 -8.95 -11.66
CA LYS A 70 -8.81 -8.37 -12.61
C LYS A 70 -8.20 -8.12 -13.98
N LEU A 71 -6.97 -7.59 -14.04
CA LEU A 71 -6.27 -7.29 -15.31
C LEU A 71 -5.82 -8.53 -16.06
N LYS A 72 -5.63 -9.66 -15.36
CA LYS A 72 -5.35 -10.96 -15.98
C LYS A 72 -6.59 -11.58 -16.63
N ASN A 73 -7.80 -11.17 -16.24
CA ASN A 73 -9.03 -11.74 -16.77
C ASN A 73 -9.35 -11.08 -18.14
N PRO A 74 -9.21 -11.81 -19.27
CA PRO A 74 -9.31 -11.23 -20.62
C PRO A 74 -10.72 -10.75 -21.00
N GLU A 75 -11.75 -11.21 -20.26
CA GLU A 75 -13.14 -10.81 -20.46
C GLU A 75 -13.46 -9.43 -19.86
N LEU A 76 -12.67 -8.96 -18.89
CA LEU A 76 -12.82 -7.63 -18.29
C LEU A 76 -12.16 -6.58 -19.19
N ARG A 77 -12.80 -6.26 -20.32
CA ARG A 77 -12.45 -5.08 -21.11
C ARG A 77 -12.78 -3.83 -20.29
N PHE A 78 -11.84 -2.89 -20.25
CA PHE A 78 -12.04 -1.58 -19.63
C PHE A 78 -13.19 -0.87 -20.37
N SER A 79 -14.39 -0.89 -19.78
CA SER A 79 -15.56 -0.26 -20.37
C SER A 79 -15.67 1.19 -19.88
N TRP A 80 -15.50 2.12 -20.82
CA TRP A 80 -15.81 3.54 -20.60
C TRP A 80 -17.30 3.80 -20.34
N GLN A 81 -18.17 2.79 -20.49
CA GLN A 81 -19.60 2.93 -20.20
C GLN A 81 -19.88 3.19 -18.72
N ASN A 82 -19.02 2.69 -17.80
CA ASN A 82 -19.15 3.00 -16.37
C ASN A 82 -18.75 4.43 -15.99
N PHE A 83 -18.15 5.18 -16.92
CA PHE A 83 -17.78 6.59 -16.75
C PHE A 83 -18.69 7.55 -17.52
N LYS A 84 -19.66 7.04 -18.29
CA LYS A 84 -20.75 7.88 -18.80
C LYS A 84 -21.70 8.13 -17.63
N GLY A 85 -21.76 9.39 -17.22
CA GLY A 85 -22.32 9.84 -15.96
C GLY A 85 -23.74 9.36 -15.71
N GLY A 86 -24.05 9.24 -14.42
CA GLY A 86 -25.40 9.55 -13.98
C GLY A 86 -25.78 10.91 -14.55
N ASN A 87 -26.82 10.90 -15.37
CA ASN A 87 -27.77 12.00 -15.38
C ASN A 87 -28.63 11.88 -14.12
#